data_AF-A0A1T3BKE9-F1
#
_entry.id   AF-A0A1T3BKE9-F1
#
_cell.length_a   1.000
_cell.length_b   1.000
_cell.length_c   1.000
_cell.angle_alpha   90.00
_cell.angle_beta   90.00
_cell.angle_gamma   90.00
#
_symmetry.space_group_name_H-M   'P 1'
#
loop_
_entity.id
_entity.type
_entity.pdbx_description
1 polymer ?
#
loop_
_entity_poly.entity_id
_entity_poly.type
_entity_poly.pdbx_seq_one_letter_code
_entity_poly.pdbx_strand_id
1 'polypeptide(L)'
;MLRIKGCSLYEAAFVRLETNGDFSVIKKEEGKKSTIVVQNGEILEEGLKAINKSKTWLKAELKKKHAKVEDLFVAEWYENIDKGDKSYSGLFLVPLSKIV
;
A
#
# COMPACT_ATOMS: atom_id res chain seq x y z
N MET A 1 -8.05 9.48 4.03
CA MET A 1 -8.27 10.54 3.02
C MET A 1 -8.06 10.06 1.60
N LEU A 2 -6.85 9.73 1.13
CA LEU A 2 -6.57 9.42 -0.30
C LEU A 2 -7.53 8.42 -0.98
N ARG A 3 -7.97 7.38 -0.24
CA ARG A 3 -8.94 6.41 -0.73
C ARG A 3 -10.26 7.05 -1.20
N ILE A 4 -10.72 8.14 -0.58
CA ILE A 4 -11.94 8.87 -0.97
C ILE A 4 -11.80 9.47 -2.38
N LYS A 5 -10.58 9.84 -2.80
CA LYS A 5 -10.29 10.32 -4.16
C LYS A 5 -9.89 9.18 -5.11
N GLY A 6 -10.10 7.92 -4.73
CA GLY A 6 -9.76 6.75 -5.55
C GLY A 6 -8.27 6.70 -5.94
N CYS A 7 -7.39 7.03 -4.98
CA CYS A 7 -5.94 7.01 -5.17
C CYS A 7 -5.27 6.26 -4.03
N SER A 8 -4.37 5.33 -4.35
CA SER A 8 -3.44 4.76 -3.37
C SER A 8 -2.34 5.76 -3.01
N LEU A 9 -1.62 5.47 -1.93
CA LEU A 9 -0.46 6.29 -1.54
C LEU A 9 0.65 6.18 -2.58
N TYR A 10 0.85 4.99 -3.14
CA TYR A 10 1.90 4.76 -4.12
C TYR A 10 1.67 5.50 -5.43
N GLU A 11 0.42 5.60 -5.88
CA GLU A 11 0.02 6.35 -7.08
C GLU A 11 0.10 7.87 -6.89
N ALA A 12 0.06 8.39 -5.65
CA ALA A 12 0.11 9.84 -5.44
C ALA A 12 1.51 10.41 -5.74
N ALA A 13 1.60 11.38 -6.66
CA ALA A 13 2.78 12.20 -6.90
C ALA A 13 2.85 13.34 -5.89
N PHE A 14 1.75 14.09 -5.77
CA PHE A 14 1.61 15.21 -4.85
C PHE A 14 0.25 15.15 -4.17
N VAL A 15 0.25 15.41 -2.87
CA VAL A 15 -0.96 15.55 -2.06
C VAL A 15 -0.92 16.94 -1.44
N ARG A 16 -1.95 17.74 -1.69
CA ARG A 16 -2.09 19.10 -1.14
C ARG A 16 -3.27 19.12 -0.18
N LEU A 17 -3.02 19.53 1.05
CA LEU A 17 -4.07 19.78 2.05
C LEU A 17 -4.54 21.23 1.91
N GLU A 18 -5.85 21.43 1.80
CA GLU A 18 -6.46 22.74 1.66
C GLU A 18 -6.95 23.27 3.02
N THR A 19 -7.18 24.57 3.11
CA THR A 19 -7.54 25.24 4.38
C THR A 19 -8.91 24.84 4.94
N ASN A 20 -9.77 24.26 4.09
CA ASN A 20 -11.09 23.74 4.48
C ASN A 20 -11.05 22.28 4.96
N GLY A 21 -9.87 21.65 5.02
CA GLY A 21 -9.73 20.24 5.38
C GLY A 21 -9.97 19.24 4.24
N ASP A 22 -10.27 19.70 3.03
CA ASP A 22 -10.22 18.86 1.82
C ASP A 22 -8.77 18.72 1.33
N PHE A 23 -8.55 17.86 0.35
CA PHE A 23 -7.25 17.61 -0.22
C PHE A 23 -7.34 17.32 -1.72
N SER A 24 -6.32 17.75 -2.45
CA SER A 24 -6.13 17.49 -3.88
C SER A 24 -4.99 16.51 -4.10
N VAL A 25 -5.11 15.64 -5.10
CA VAL A 25 -4.10 14.62 -5.42
C VAL A 25 -3.74 14.70 -6.89
N ILE A 26 -2.44 14.80 -7.17
CA ILE A 26 -1.87 14.61 -8.50
C ILE A 26 -1.34 13.18 -8.56
N LYS A 27 -1.79 12.38 -9.53
CA LYS A 27 -1.32 11.00 -9.71
C LYS A 27 0.01 10.96 -10.46
N LYS A 28 0.84 9.98 -10.14
CA LYS A 28 2.04 9.59 -10.90
C LYS A 28 1.60 9.00 -12.25
N GLU A 29 2.51 9.03 -13.23
CA GLU A 29 2.29 8.49 -14.58
C GLU A 29 1.89 7.00 -14.58
N GLU A 30 1.32 6.55 -15.71
CA GLU A 30 0.87 5.18 -15.94
C GLU A 30 1.96 4.13 -15.65
N GLY A 31 1.55 2.96 -15.13
CA GLY A 31 2.46 1.84 -14.81
C GLY A 31 2.69 1.59 -13.31
N LYS A 32 2.07 2.38 -12.43
CA LYS A 32 2.10 2.16 -10.99
C LYS A 32 0.82 1.48 -10.52
N LYS A 33 0.95 0.28 -9.98
CA LYS A 33 -0.16 -0.49 -9.42
C LYS A 33 0.06 -0.71 -7.94
N SER A 34 -1.03 -0.74 -7.19
CA SER A 34 -0.99 -1.05 -5.76
C SER A 34 -2.20 -1.85 -5.34
N THR A 35 -2.00 -2.77 -4.40
CA THR A 35 -3.05 -3.64 -3.87
C THR A 35 -2.88 -3.77 -2.38
N ILE A 36 -3.96 -3.61 -1.63
CA ILE A 36 -3.97 -3.81 -0.18
C ILE A 36 -3.99 -5.31 0.10
N VAL A 37 -3.06 -5.77 0.93
CA VAL A 37 -2.89 -7.19 1.30
C VAL A 37 -3.12 -7.45 2.79
N VAL A 38 -3.05 -6.41 3.63
CA VAL A 38 -3.46 -6.45 5.05
C VAL A 38 -4.31 -5.23 5.35
N GLN A 39 -5.37 -5.41 6.10
CA GLN A 39 -6.20 -4.33 6.63
C GLN A 39 -6.68 -4.67 8.04
N ASN A 40 -6.55 -3.73 8.98
CA ASN A 40 -6.96 -3.85 10.38
C ASN A 40 -6.52 -5.14 11.08
N GLY A 41 -5.26 -5.54 10.89
CA GLY A 41 -4.76 -6.77 11.50
C GLY A 41 -5.11 -8.07 10.76
N GLU A 42 -5.83 -8.00 9.63
CA GLU A 42 -6.30 -9.16 8.88
C GLU A 42 -5.68 -9.23 7.48
N ILE A 43 -5.35 -10.44 7.02
CA ILE A 43 -4.81 -10.66 5.67
C ILE A 43 -5.96 -10.72 4.67
N LEU A 44 -5.89 -9.89 3.62
CA LEU A 44 -6.85 -9.91 2.52
C LEU A 44 -6.42 -10.93 1.46
N GLU A 45 -7.09 -12.08 1.40
CA GLU A 45 -6.77 -13.14 0.43
C GLU A 45 -7.01 -12.70 -1.01
N GLU A 46 -8.03 -11.89 -1.24
CA GLU A 46 -8.36 -11.33 -2.56
C GLU A 46 -7.24 -10.44 -3.08
N GLY A 47 -6.66 -9.61 -2.20
CA GLY A 47 -5.52 -8.76 -2.53
C GLY A 47 -4.27 -9.57 -2.88
N LEU A 48 -4.00 -10.64 -2.13
CA LEU A 48 -2.90 -11.56 -2.42
C LEU A 48 -3.08 -12.30 -3.75
N LYS A 49 -4.30 -12.75 -4.06
CA LYS A 49 -4.64 -13.36 -5.35
C LYS A 49 -4.46 -12.37 -6.50
N ALA A 50 -4.88 -11.12 -6.33
CA ALA A 50 -4.76 -10.08 -7.35
C ALA A 50 -3.29 -9.76 -7.73
N ILE A 51 -2.34 -9.95 -6.80
CA ILE A 51 -0.90 -9.77 -7.05
C ILE A 51 -0.16 -11.10 -7.29
N ASN A 52 -0.90 -12.21 -7.38
CA ASN A 52 -0.38 -13.57 -7.54
C ASN A 52 0.69 -13.94 -6.50
N LYS A 53 0.48 -13.56 -5.23
CA LYS A 53 1.35 -13.89 -4.10
C LYS A 53 0.64 -14.77 -3.07
N SER A 54 1.42 -15.50 -2.28
CA SER A 54 0.90 -16.38 -1.23
C SER A 54 0.93 -15.70 0.16
N LYS A 55 0.15 -16.24 1.09
CA LYS A 55 0.23 -15.89 2.53
C LYS A 55 1.65 -16.12 3.10
N THR A 56 2.35 -17.15 2.62
CA THR A 56 3.72 -17.46 3.06
C THR A 56 4.72 -16.38 2.62
N TRP A 57 4.57 -15.86 1.40
CA TRP A 57 5.37 -14.73 0.91
C TRP A 57 5.16 -13.48 1.78
N LEU A 58 3.89 -13.15 2.08
CA LEU A 58 3.58 -11.99 2.91
C LEU A 58 4.21 -12.10 4.32
N LYS A 59 4.10 -13.26 4.95
CA LYS A 59 4.71 -13.52 6.27
C LYS A 59 6.24 -13.37 6.22
N ALA A 60 6.89 -13.80 5.15
CA ALA A 60 8.33 -13.61 4.98
C ALA A 60 8.71 -12.14 4.83
N GLU A 61 7.97 -11.36 4.03
CA GLU A 61 8.21 -9.92 3.86
C GLU A 61 7.99 -9.14 5.16
N LEU A 62 6.93 -9.45 5.92
CA LEU A 62 6.67 -8.84 7.22
C LEU A 62 7.77 -9.18 8.24
N LYS A 63 8.27 -10.42 8.22
CA LYS A 63 9.38 -10.84 9.09
C LYS A 63 10.66 -10.04 8.81
N LYS A 64 10.98 -9.78 7.53
CA LYS A 64 12.13 -8.94 7.15
C LYS A 64 12.02 -7.50 7.68
N LYS A 65 10.79 -7.00 7.83
CA LYS A 65 10.49 -5.65 8.35
C LYS A 65 10.18 -5.63 9.85
N HIS A 66 10.36 -6.75 10.56
CA HIS A 66 10.03 -6.91 11.98
C HIS A 66 8.59 -6.50 12.34
N ALA A 67 7.66 -6.67 11.40
CA ALA A 67 6.25 -6.33 11.58
C ALA A 67 5.39 -7.59 11.74
N LYS A 68 4.34 -7.50 12.56
CA LYS A 68 3.30 -8.52 12.67
C LYS A 68 2.03 -8.02 11.99
N VAL A 69 1.21 -8.95 11.50
CA VAL A 69 -0.07 -8.61 10.86
C VAL A 69 -0.96 -7.84 11.83
N GLU A 70 -1.11 -8.34 13.06
CA GLU A 70 -1.93 -7.76 14.14
C GLU A 70 -1.58 -6.31 14.52
N ASP A 71 -0.33 -5.90 14.28
CA ASP A 71 0.15 -4.55 14.59
C ASP A 71 0.04 -3.59 13.38
N LEU A 72 -0.63 -4.00 12.29
CA LEU A 72 -0.76 -3.21 11.08
C LEU A 72 -2.20 -2.75 10.86
N PHE A 73 -2.35 -1.44 10.67
CA PHE A 73 -3.58 -0.87 10.14
C PHE A 73 -3.76 -1.23 8.66
N VAL A 74 -2.70 -1.07 7.85
CA VAL A 74 -2.71 -1.42 6.43
C VAL A 74 -1.34 -1.93 6.01
N ALA A 75 -1.30 -2.96 5.16
CA ALA A 75 -0.16 -3.24 4.30
C ALA A 75 -0.58 -3.16 2.83
N GLU A 76 0.12 -2.35 2.06
CA GLU A 76 -0.13 -2.13 0.64
C GLU A 76 1.08 -2.61 -0.15
N TRP A 77 0.85 -3.57 -1.04
CA TRP A 77 1.84 -3.96 -2.04
C TRP A 77 1.78 -2.98 -3.20
N TYR A 78 2.95 -2.63 -3.74
CA TYR A 78 3.04 -1.78 -4.92
C TYR A 78 4.04 -2.34 -5.91
N GLU A 79 3.81 -2.05 -7.19
CA GLU A 79 4.70 -2.32 -8.30
C GLU A 79 4.75 -1.12 -9.22
N ASN A 80 5.93 -0.83 -9.72
CA ASN A 80 6.15 0.11 -10.80
C ASN A 80 6.89 -0.60 -11.92
N ILE A 81 6.33 -0.47 -13.13
CA ILE A 81 6.94 -0.92 -14.36
C ILE A 81 7.47 0.33 -15.06
N ASP A 82 8.78 0.56 -14.95
CA ASP A 82 9.42 1.62 -15.72
C ASP A 82 9.45 1.22 -17.21
N LYS A 83 9.36 2.22 -18.10
CA LYS A 83 9.38 2.04 -19.57
C LYS A 83 10.68 1.41 -20.12
N GLY A 84 11.61 0.98 -19.25
CA GLY A 84 12.93 0.42 -19.58
C GLY A 84 13.19 -0.97 -19.00
N ASP A 85 12.19 -1.85 -18.98
CA ASP A 85 12.29 -3.29 -18.61
C ASP A 85 12.71 -3.58 -17.15
N LYS A 86 12.69 -2.56 -16.29
CA LYS A 86 12.96 -2.71 -14.86
C LYS A 86 11.67 -2.53 -14.09
N SER A 87 11.17 -3.60 -13.50
CA SER A 87 10.10 -3.53 -12.50
C SER A 87 10.68 -3.57 -11.10
N TYR A 88 10.16 -2.72 -10.23
CA TYR A 88 10.41 -2.82 -8.80
C TYR A 88 9.09 -2.91 -8.06
N SER A 89 9.09 -3.72 -7.01
CA SER A 89 7.93 -3.88 -6.15
C SER A 89 8.35 -3.78 -4.69
N GLY A 90 7.38 -3.48 -3.84
CA GLY A 90 7.62 -3.34 -2.41
C GLY A 90 6.35 -3.42 -1.60
N LEU A 91 6.52 -3.25 -0.29
CA LEU A 91 5.44 -3.31 0.67
C LEU A 91 5.51 -2.06 1.55
N PHE A 92 4.46 -1.25 1.47
CA PHE A 92 4.23 -0.11 2.35
C PHE A 92 3.42 -0.58 3.57
N LEU A 93 3.91 -0.25 4.77
CA LEU A 93 3.32 -0.68 6.03
C LEU A 93 2.84 0.53 6.81
N VAL A 94 1.58 0.50 7.23
CA VAL A 94 0.98 1.47 8.14
C VAL A 94 0.75 0.76 9.48
N PRO A 95 1.51 1.10 10.54
CA PRO A 95 1.32 0.51 11.85
C PRO A 95 -0.03 0.93 12.44
N LEU A 96 -0.64 0.03 13.19
CA LEU A 96 -1.79 0.32 14.03
C LEU A 96 -1.27 1.16 15.22
N SER A 97 -1.68 2.42 15.31
CA SER A 97 -1.33 3.24 16.47
C SER A 97 -2.01 2.66 17.70
N LYS A 98 -1.23 2.04 18.60
CA LYS A 98 -1.72 1.71 19.94
C LYS A 98 -1.82 3.04 20.68
N ILE A 99 -3.05 3.53 20.87
CA ILE A 99 -3.29 4.60 21.82
C ILE A 99 -2.94 3.99 23.18
N VAL A 100 -1.80 4.40 23.74
CA VAL A 100 -1.43 4.12 25.13
C VAL A 100 -1.95 5.25 26.00
#